data_AF-A0A3D8IMZ1-F1
#
_entry.id   AF-A0A3D8IMZ1-F1
#
_cell.length_a   1.000
_cell.length_b   1.000
_cell.length_c   1.000
_cell.angle_alpha   90.00
_cell.angle_beta   90.00
_cell.angle_gamma   90.00
#
_symmetry.space_group_name_H-M   'P 1'
#
loop_
_entity.id
_entity.type
_entity.pdbx_description
1 polymer ?
#
loop_
_entity_poly.entity_id
_entity_poly.type
_entity_poly.pdbx_seq_one_letter_code
_entity_poly.pdbx_strand_id
1 'polypeptide(L)'
;MCILAFLIASFIYKVFLVKPVETYVSDSMFPLSQLLIGGGANLKRYLTLVYQDLSRTPYFYLVLVMMMCFVLYFVHVSIRSKLFAFVSSVLFIVLGLCISYGLYLVLQKPLFEPRAFIGIGGFVAVLCVASIDDTRSSKIFRMLPRILIVLIAYSLVVFATAYGNAVTKQQEYIYFRTDVLVRDLESIISKDEQSAVEFQGNIGYARATKPFVYYYQNIGRRLIPVLMSGNWVFTYQPLLNHRKVPYGGYGSSECQNKPAQSTLLLSNHYQDIYKAGSCYIINLKDPKP
;
A
#
# COMPACT_ATOMS: atom_id res chain seq x y z
N MET A 1 -7.48 -27.03 15.84
CA MET A 1 -7.99 -27.10 14.45
C MET A 1 -7.55 -25.91 13.61
N CYS A 2 -7.97 -24.66 13.88
CA CYS A 2 -7.63 -23.51 13.02
C CYS A 2 -6.13 -23.18 12.90
N ILE A 3 -5.37 -23.26 14.00
CA ILE A 3 -3.91 -23.02 13.98
C ILE A 3 -3.21 -24.07 13.12
N LEU A 4 -3.59 -25.34 13.26
CA LEU A 4 -3.00 -26.43 12.49
C LEU A 4 -3.30 -26.26 10.99
N ALA A 5 -4.54 -25.93 10.63
CA ALA A 5 -4.92 -25.66 9.25
C ALA A 5 -4.11 -24.48 8.67
N PHE A 6 -3.93 -23.40 9.43
CA PHE A 6 -3.12 -22.26 9.02
C PHE A 6 -1.64 -22.64 8.81
N LEU A 7 -1.06 -23.42 9.71
CA LEU A 7 0.33 -23.88 9.59
C LEU A 7 0.52 -24.80 8.38
N ILE A 8 -0.40 -25.74 8.15
CA ILE A 8 -0.37 -26.63 6.98
C ILE A 8 -0.50 -25.84 5.69
N ALA A 9 -1.45 -24.90 5.61
CA ALA A 9 -1.63 -24.06 4.43
C ALA A 9 -0.40 -23.19 4.15
N SER A 10 0.20 -22.61 5.20
CA SER A 10 1.42 -21.80 5.09
C SER A 10 2.62 -22.63 4.62
N PHE A 11 2.73 -23.87 5.10
CA PHE A 11 3.76 -24.80 4.67
C PHE A 11 3.60 -25.17 3.19
N ILE A 12 2.38 -25.56 2.77
CA ILE A 12 2.07 -25.87 1.37
C ILE A 12 2.40 -24.66 0.48
N TYR A 13 1.97 -23.46 0.89
CA TYR A 13 2.27 -22.24 0.15
C TYR A 13 3.76 -22.02 -0.04
N LYS A 14 4.55 -22.14 1.02
CA LYS A 14 6.00 -21.95 0.98
C LYS A 14 6.72 -22.97 0.08
N VAL A 15 6.30 -24.23 0.12
CA VAL A 15 6.99 -25.31 -0.61
C VAL A 15 6.59 -25.36 -2.08
N PHE A 16 5.31 -25.14 -2.39
CA PHE A 16 4.77 -25.39 -3.74
C PHE A 16 4.46 -24.13 -4.55
N LEU A 17 4.24 -22.97 -3.92
CA LEU A 17 3.71 -21.79 -4.61
C LEU A 17 4.68 -20.60 -4.65
N VAL A 18 5.56 -20.46 -3.66
CA VAL A 18 6.49 -19.31 -3.58
C VAL A 18 7.58 -19.45 -4.62
N LYS A 19 7.68 -18.44 -5.50
CA LYS A 19 8.88 -18.18 -6.28
C LYS A 19 9.76 -17.21 -5.49
N PRO A 20 11.04 -17.55 -5.21
CA PRO A 20 11.89 -16.68 -4.42
C PRO A 20 12.10 -15.35 -5.15
N VAL A 21 11.93 -14.26 -4.41
CA VAL A 21 12.21 -12.90 -4.87
C VAL A 21 13.10 -12.28 -3.80
N GLU A 22 14.26 -11.77 -4.21
CA GLU A 22 15.31 -11.25 -3.31
C GLU A 22 15.52 -9.74 -3.45
N THR A 23 14.67 -9.05 -4.22
CA THR A 23 14.83 -7.63 -4.54
C THR A 23 14.35 -6.73 -3.38
N TYR A 24 13.10 -6.31 -3.43
CA TYR A 24 12.50 -5.38 -2.45
C TYR A 24 11.70 -6.08 -1.34
N VAL A 25 11.57 -7.40 -1.41
CA VAL A 25 10.95 -8.29 -0.42
C VAL A 25 11.78 -9.57 -0.32
N SER A 26 11.68 -10.29 0.79
CA SER A 26 12.26 -11.63 0.95
C SER A 26 11.29 -12.54 1.71
N ASP A 27 11.27 -13.81 1.34
CA ASP A 27 10.53 -14.89 1.99
C ASP A 27 11.32 -15.56 3.14
N SER A 28 12.55 -15.08 3.40
CA SER A 28 13.37 -15.52 4.52
C SER A 28 12.78 -15.08 5.87
N MET A 29 12.78 -16.01 6.83
CA MET A 29 12.36 -15.76 8.21
C MET A 29 13.57 -15.43 9.08
N PHE A 30 13.35 -14.68 10.16
CA PHE A 30 14.39 -14.50 11.17
C PHE A 30 14.79 -15.85 11.79
N PRO A 31 16.09 -16.06 12.10
CA PRO A 31 16.48 -17.16 12.96
C PRO A 31 15.82 -17.01 14.34
N LEU A 32 15.59 -18.12 15.03
CA LEU A 32 14.83 -18.15 16.29
C LEU A 32 15.39 -17.19 17.35
N SER A 33 16.72 -17.00 17.38
CA SER A 33 17.41 -16.07 18.28
C SER A 33 17.07 -14.59 18.05
N GLN A 34 16.75 -14.22 16.81
CA GLN A 34 16.44 -12.84 16.43
C GLN A 34 14.94 -12.60 16.23
N LEU A 35 14.12 -13.65 16.31
CA LEU A 35 12.69 -13.61 16.00
C LEU A 35 11.93 -12.60 16.88
N LEU A 36 12.23 -12.55 18.18
CA LEU A 36 11.56 -11.62 19.09
C LEU A 36 11.96 -10.16 18.83
N ILE A 37 13.25 -9.90 18.58
CA ILE A 37 13.76 -8.55 18.35
C ILE A 37 13.34 -8.04 16.96
N GLY A 38 13.62 -8.83 15.92
CA GLY A 38 13.24 -8.52 14.53
C GLY A 38 11.72 -8.46 14.35
N GLY A 39 11.00 -9.43 14.92
CA GLY A 39 9.54 -9.44 14.90
C GLY A 39 8.92 -8.27 15.68
N GLY A 40 9.51 -7.88 16.82
CA GLY A 40 9.10 -6.69 17.57
C GLY A 40 9.31 -5.40 16.78
N ALA A 41 10.42 -5.27 16.05
CA ALA A 41 10.67 -4.13 15.17
C ALA A 41 9.66 -4.07 14.01
N ASN A 42 9.35 -5.22 13.40
CA ASN A 42 8.32 -5.32 12.36
C ASN A 42 6.94 -4.95 12.89
N LEU A 43 6.58 -5.43 14.08
CA LEU A 43 5.31 -5.11 14.74
C LEU A 43 5.19 -3.60 15.01
N LYS A 44 6.25 -2.99 15.58
CA LYS A 44 6.27 -1.54 15.83
C LYS A 44 6.07 -0.76 14.53
N ARG A 45 6.78 -1.13 13.46
CA ARG A 45 6.65 -0.47 12.16
C ARG A 45 5.25 -0.65 11.58
N TYR A 46 4.71 -1.86 11.64
CA TYR A 46 3.36 -2.17 11.21
C TYR A 46 2.32 -1.28 11.93
N LEU A 47 2.28 -1.30 13.27
CA LEU A 47 1.33 -0.50 14.05
C LEU A 47 1.49 1.01 13.79
N THR A 48 2.73 1.49 13.62
CA THR A 48 3.01 2.88 13.26
C THR A 48 2.39 3.24 11.91
N LEU A 49 2.58 2.39 10.90
CA LEU A 49 2.04 2.62 9.56
C LEU A 49 0.52 2.56 9.55
N VAL A 50 -0.09 1.59 10.25
CA VAL A 50 -1.54 1.49 10.40
C VAL A 50 -2.12 2.75 11.02
N TYR A 51 -1.51 3.25 12.09
CA TYR A 51 -1.94 4.48 12.72
C TYR A 51 -1.78 5.68 11.78
N GLN A 52 -0.62 5.84 11.14
CA GLN A 52 -0.36 6.94 10.22
C GLN A 52 -1.30 6.94 9.02
N ASP A 53 -1.62 5.76 8.48
CA ASP A 53 -2.52 5.58 7.34
C ASP A 53 -3.97 5.88 7.69
N LEU A 54 -4.45 5.36 8.83
CA LEU A 54 -5.87 5.34 9.14
C LEU A 54 -6.32 6.48 10.04
N SER A 55 -5.46 7.06 10.90
CA SER A 55 -5.84 8.02 11.96
C SER A 55 -6.62 9.26 11.48
N ARG A 56 -6.51 9.63 10.21
CA ARG A 56 -7.23 10.77 9.61
C ARG A 56 -8.50 10.37 8.86
N THR A 57 -8.82 9.08 8.82
CA THR A 57 -9.99 8.55 8.13
C THR A 57 -11.17 8.39 9.09
N PRO A 58 -12.43 8.57 8.63
CA PRO A 58 -13.60 8.31 9.46
C PRO A 58 -13.66 6.83 9.90
N TYR A 59 -13.17 5.91 9.07
CA TYR A 59 -13.08 4.49 9.36
C TYR A 59 -12.35 4.21 10.67
N PHE A 60 -11.22 4.89 10.93
CA PHE A 60 -10.44 4.70 12.15
C PHE A 60 -11.24 5.00 13.42
N TYR A 61 -11.96 6.13 13.44
CA TYR A 61 -12.78 6.52 14.58
C TYR A 61 -13.95 5.57 14.79
N LEU A 62 -14.60 5.13 13.70
CA LEU A 62 -15.68 4.14 13.78
C LEU A 62 -15.19 2.81 14.35
N VAL A 63 -13.99 2.35 13.95
CA VAL A 63 -13.37 1.14 14.50
C VAL A 63 -13.01 1.31 15.97
N LEU A 64 -12.48 2.47 16.39
CA LEU A 64 -12.22 2.74 17.81
C LEU A 64 -13.51 2.69 18.65
N VAL A 65 -14.60 3.28 18.16
CA VAL A 65 -15.91 3.22 18.82
C VAL A 65 -16.41 1.78 18.87
N MET A 66 -16.24 0.99 17.79
CA MET A 66 -16.58 -0.43 17.78
C MET A 66 -15.78 -1.22 18.83
N MET A 67 -14.47 -0.99 18.95
CA MET A 67 -13.63 -1.64 19.97
C MET A 67 -14.10 -1.32 21.39
N MET A 68 -14.47 -0.05 21.66
CA MET A 68 -15.03 0.33 22.95
C MET A 68 -16.38 -0.35 23.21
N CYS A 69 -17.27 -0.38 22.22
CA CYS A 69 -18.56 -1.06 22.32
C CYS A 69 -18.40 -2.55 22.59
N PHE A 70 -17.44 -3.21 21.92
CA PHE A 70 -17.11 -4.60 22.11
C PHE A 70 -16.71 -4.89 23.57
N VAL A 71 -15.79 -4.09 24.14
CA VAL A 71 -15.37 -4.26 25.54
C VAL A 71 -16.54 -4.06 26.50
N LEU A 72 -17.31 -2.98 26.32
CA LEU A 72 -18.46 -2.68 27.18
C LEU A 72 -19.52 -3.79 27.12
N TYR A 73 -19.78 -4.33 25.94
CA TYR A 73 -20.71 -5.43 25.73
C TYR A 73 -20.30 -6.69 26.51
N PHE A 74 -19.06 -7.17 26.32
CA PHE A 74 -18.59 -8.38 27.01
C PHE A 74 -18.50 -8.21 28.52
N VAL A 75 -18.18 -7.01 29.00
CA VAL A 75 -18.22 -6.69 30.45
C VAL A 75 -19.65 -6.71 30.98
N HIS A 76 -20.62 -6.21 30.21
CA HIS A 76 -22.02 -6.18 30.61
C HIS A 76 -22.66 -7.58 30.66
N VAL A 77 -22.37 -8.42 29.67
CA VAL A 77 -22.93 -9.78 29.55
C VAL A 77 -22.25 -10.77 30.51
N SER A 78 -21.01 -10.50 30.95
CA SER A 78 -20.26 -11.40 31.84
C SER A 78 -21.00 -11.69 33.15
N ILE A 79 -21.38 -12.96 33.32
CA ILE A 79 -22.04 -13.47 34.53
C ILE A 79 -21.02 -13.70 35.66
N ARG A 80 -19.76 -14.01 35.33
CA ARG A 80 -18.75 -14.41 36.33
C ARG A 80 -18.07 -13.23 37.01
N SER A 81 -17.20 -12.52 36.29
CA SER A 81 -16.57 -11.31 36.81
C SER A 81 -16.38 -10.28 35.70
N LYS A 82 -16.71 -9.04 36.04
CA LYS A 82 -16.61 -7.89 35.13
C LYS A 82 -15.15 -7.55 34.82
N LEU A 83 -14.29 -7.66 35.83
CA LEU A 83 -12.85 -7.40 35.68
C LEU A 83 -12.19 -8.40 34.73
N PHE A 84 -12.46 -9.70 34.88
CA PHE A 84 -11.87 -10.70 33.99
C PHE A 84 -12.37 -10.57 32.55
N ALA A 85 -13.65 -10.24 32.37
CA ALA A 85 -14.21 -9.95 31.05
C ALA A 85 -13.53 -8.74 30.41
N PHE A 86 -13.35 -7.65 31.17
CA PHE A 86 -12.64 -6.46 30.70
C PHE A 86 -11.22 -6.80 30.25
N VAL A 87 -10.43 -7.46 31.10
CA VAL A 87 -9.04 -7.84 30.79
C VAL A 87 -8.99 -8.76 29.58
N SER A 88 -9.88 -9.76 29.49
CA SER A 88 -9.91 -10.70 28.38
C SER A 88 -10.28 -10.02 27.06
N SER A 89 -11.26 -9.12 27.05
CA SER A 89 -11.67 -8.37 25.85
C SER A 89 -10.58 -7.40 25.39
N VAL A 90 -9.92 -6.70 26.31
CA VAL A 90 -8.78 -5.83 25.99
C VAL A 90 -7.62 -6.65 25.44
N LEU A 91 -7.28 -7.78 26.07
CA LEU A 91 -6.23 -8.66 25.60
C LEU A 91 -6.55 -9.22 24.22
N PHE A 92 -7.80 -9.60 23.95
CA PHE A 92 -8.24 -10.04 22.63
C PHE A 92 -8.02 -8.97 21.57
N ILE A 93 -8.39 -7.71 21.85
CA ILE A 93 -8.19 -6.59 20.91
C ILE A 93 -6.69 -6.37 20.66
N VAL A 94 -5.88 -6.31 21.71
CA VAL A 94 -4.43 -6.08 21.61
C VAL A 94 -3.75 -7.20 20.81
N LEU A 95 -4.01 -8.46 21.15
CA LEU A 95 -3.43 -9.60 20.45
C LEU A 95 -3.95 -9.69 19.01
N GLY A 96 -5.24 -9.47 18.78
CA GLY A 96 -5.84 -9.47 17.45
C GLY A 96 -5.22 -8.40 16.55
N LEU A 97 -5.04 -7.18 17.05
CA LEU A 97 -4.37 -6.12 16.31
C LEU A 97 -2.90 -6.47 16.04
N CYS A 98 -2.16 -6.98 17.02
CA CYS A 98 -0.76 -7.36 16.82
C CYS A 98 -0.59 -8.48 15.79
N ILE A 99 -1.45 -9.50 15.83
CA ILE A 99 -1.35 -10.69 14.97
C ILE A 99 -1.98 -10.45 13.59
N SER A 100 -2.77 -9.38 13.42
CA SER A 100 -3.43 -9.06 12.14
C SER A 100 -2.47 -8.84 10.95
N TYR A 101 -1.18 -8.57 11.19
CA TYR A 101 -0.18 -8.53 10.11
C TYR A 101 0.26 -9.94 9.64
N GLY A 102 -0.01 -10.98 10.43
CA GLY A 102 0.24 -12.37 10.09
C GLY A 102 1.73 -12.72 10.01
N LEU A 103 2.08 -13.61 9.09
CA LEU A 103 3.45 -14.12 8.93
C LEU A 103 4.47 -13.04 8.51
N TYR A 104 4.02 -11.88 8.02
CA TYR A 104 4.93 -10.78 7.71
C TYR A 104 5.70 -10.28 8.94
N LEU A 105 5.20 -10.52 10.16
CA LEU A 105 5.94 -10.20 11.38
C LEU A 105 7.28 -10.94 11.49
N VAL A 106 7.35 -12.18 10.98
CA VAL A 106 8.53 -13.05 11.18
C VAL A 106 9.54 -13.00 10.04
N LEU A 107 9.23 -12.26 8.96
CA LEU A 107 10.11 -12.13 7.79
C LEU A 107 11.23 -11.12 8.03
N GLN A 108 12.40 -11.37 7.43
CA GLN A 108 13.55 -10.47 7.50
C GLN A 108 13.34 -9.17 6.71
N LYS A 109 12.72 -9.27 5.52
CA LYS A 109 12.36 -8.13 4.66
C LYS A 109 10.87 -8.18 4.29
N PRO A 110 9.95 -7.87 5.23
CA PRO A 110 8.52 -7.94 4.97
C PRO A 110 8.04 -6.77 4.10
N LEU A 111 6.92 -7.02 3.41
CA LEU A 111 6.26 -6.01 2.58
C LEU A 111 5.42 -5.07 3.44
N PHE A 112 5.84 -3.81 3.55
CA PHE A 112 5.08 -2.75 4.24
C PHE A 112 4.27 -1.90 3.26
N GLU A 113 3.59 -2.54 2.30
CA GLU A 113 2.66 -1.86 1.39
C GLU A 113 1.20 -2.07 1.85
N PRO A 114 0.27 -1.12 1.59
CA PRO A 114 -1.11 -1.21 2.08
C PRO A 114 -1.82 -2.54 1.80
N ARG A 115 -1.52 -3.18 0.65
CA ARG A 115 -2.07 -4.49 0.29
C ARG A 115 -1.70 -5.62 1.26
N ALA A 116 -0.59 -5.50 1.98
CA ALA A 116 -0.16 -6.47 2.98
C ALA A 116 -0.92 -6.32 4.32
N PHE A 117 -1.66 -5.22 4.52
CA PHE A 117 -2.38 -4.94 5.77
C PHE A 117 -3.83 -5.45 5.76
N ILE A 118 -4.18 -6.34 4.82
CA ILE A 118 -5.53 -6.89 4.65
C ILE A 118 -6.08 -7.58 5.91
N GLY A 119 -5.20 -8.12 6.76
CA GLY A 119 -5.61 -8.77 8.00
C GLY A 119 -6.25 -7.83 9.03
N ILE A 120 -6.04 -6.51 8.94
CA ILE A 120 -6.80 -5.53 9.74
C ILE A 120 -8.29 -5.59 9.42
N GLY A 121 -8.63 -5.67 8.13
CA GLY A 121 -10.01 -5.82 7.70
C GLY A 121 -10.64 -7.10 8.24
N GLY A 122 -9.88 -8.20 8.22
CA GLY A 122 -10.30 -9.47 8.83
C GLY A 122 -10.53 -9.36 10.34
N PHE A 123 -9.61 -8.73 11.06
CA PHE A 123 -9.73 -8.49 12.51
C PHE A 123 -10.95 -7.63 12.85
N VAL A 124 -11.17 -6.52 12.14
CA VAL A 124 -12.34 -5.66 12.32
C VAL A 124 -13.63 -6.41 12.00
N ALA A 125 -13.65 -7.26 10.96
CA ALA A 125 -14.81 -8.10 10.65
C ALA A 125 -15.15 -9.07 11.80
N VAL A 126 -14.14 -9.68 12.44
CA VAL A 126 -14.34 -10.54 13.61
C VAL A 126 -14.93 -9.74 14.78
N LEU A 127 -14.45 -8.52 15.05
CA LEU A 127 -15.03 -7.64 16.08
C LEU A 127 -16.50 -7.33 15.78
N CYS A 128 -16.81 -7.00 14.54
CA CYS A 128 -18.18 -6.72 14.10
C CYS A 128 -19.10 -7.93 14.32
N VAL A 129 -18.72 -9.12 13.85
CA VAL A 129 -19.54 -10.34 13.98
C VAL A 129 -19.73 -10.71 15.44
N ALA A 130 -18.66 -10.68 16.25
CA ALA A 130 -18.73 -11.00 17.67
C ALA A 130 -19.57 -9.99 18.48
N SER A 131 -19.80 -8.78 17.95
CA SER A 131 -20.63 -7.75 18.59
C SER A 131 -22.12 -7.83 18.21
N ILE A 132 -22.51 -8.74 17.29
CA ILE A 132 -23.90 -8.87 16.82
C ILE A 132 -24.72 -9.81 17.70
N ASP A 133 -24.08 -10.55 18.60
CA ASP A 133 -24.73 -11.65 19.29
C ASP A 133 -25.55 -11.21 20.52
N ASP A 134 -26.57 -12.00 20.82
CA ASP A 134 -27.44 -12.00 22.01
C ASP A 134 -28.72 -11.12 22.00
N THR A 135 -29.85 -11.83 21.95
CA THR A 135 -31.23 -11.34 22.17
C THR A 135 -31.54 -10.97 23.61
N ARG A 136 -30.70 -11.34 24.59
CA ARG A 136 -30.86 -11.00 26.01
C ARG A 136 -30.33 -9.61 26.38
N SER A 137 -29.56 -8.98 25.51
CA SER A 137 -28.97 -7.68 25.79
C SER A 137 -29.96 -6.52 25.60
N SER A 138 -29.72 -5.42 26.31
CA SER A 138 -30.55 -4.22 26.27
C SER A 138 -30.61 -3.62 24.85
N LYS A 139 -31.67 -2.87 24.55
CA LYS A 139 -31.94 -2.33 23.20
C LYS A 139 -30.74 -1.56 22.62
N ILE A 140 -29.96 -0.88 23.47
CA ILE A 140 -28.80 -0.09 23.03
C ILE A 140 -27.64 -0.98 22.57
N PHE A 141 -27.30 -2.03 23.31
CA PHE A 141 -26.25 -2.98 22.95
C PHE A 141 -26.63 -3.84 21.72
N ARG A 142 -27.91 -3.93 21.40
CA ARG A 142 -28.40 -4.56 20.17
C ARG A 142 -28.32 -3.66 18.94
N MET A 143 -28.69 -2.38 19.08
CA MET A 143 -28.82 -1.46 17.95
C MET A 143 -27.51 -0.76 17.59
N LEU A 144 -26.72 -0.36 18.60
CA LEU A 144 -25.52 0.45 18.39
C LEU A 144 -24.46 -0.27 17.52
N PRO A 145 -24.08 -1.55 17.78
CA PRO A 145 -23.13 -2.25 16.92
C PRO A 145 -23.62 -2.38 15.48
N ARG A 146 -24.92 -2.60 15.25
CA ARG A 146 -25.50 -2.69 13.90
C ARG A 146 -25.36 -1.38 13.13
N ILE A 147 -25.65 -0.26 13.78
CA ILE A 147 -25.47 1.07 13.18
C ILE A 147 -23.99 1.29 12.86
N LEU A 148 -23.09 1.00 13.80
CA LEU A 148 -21.65 1.14 13.58
C LEU A 148 -21.15 0.26 12.43
N ILE A 149 -21.62 -0.99 12.32
CA ILE A 149 -21.26 -1.89 11.22
C ILE A 149 -21.69 -1.29 9.88
N VAL A 150 -22.91 -0.76 9.79
CA VAL A 150 -23.41 -0.10 8.57
C VAL A 150 -22.56 1.12 8.23
N LEU A 151 -22.20 1.95 9.21
CA LEU A 151 -21.34 3.11 9.01
C LEU A 151 -19.91 2.72 8.59
N ILE A 152 -19.34 1.67 9.20
CA ILE A 152 -18.03 1.13 8.83
C ILE A 152 -18.07 0.63 7.39
N ALA A 153 -19.06 -0.20 7.04
CA ALA A 153 -19.23 -0.72 5.69
C ALA A 153 -19.43 0.41 4.67
N TYR A 154 -20.27 1.39 4.98
CA TYR A 154 -20.48 2.58 4.15
C TYR A 154 -19.17 3.35 3.94
N SER A 155 -18.38 3.57 5.00
CA SER A 155 -17.09 4.26 4.88
C SER A 155 -16.11 3.53 3.95
N LEU A 156 -16.10 2.19 3.99
CA LEU A 156 -15.27 1.36 3.11
C LEU A 156 -15.75 1.41 1.66
N VAL A 157 -17.07 1.41 1.42
CA VAL A 157 -17.64 1.51 0.06
C VAL A 157 -17.33 2.88 -0.57
N VAL A 158 -17.48 3.96 0.19
CA VAL A 158 -17.13 5.32 -0.26
C VAL A 158 -15.64 5.40 -0.56
N PHE A 159 -14.81 4.87 0.33
CA PHE A 159 -13.36 4.81 0.13
C PHE A 159 -13.00 4.04 -1.14
N ALA A 160 -13.53 2.82 -1.32
CA ALA A 160 -13.23 1.95 -2.45
C ALA A 160 -13.65 2.58 -3.78
N THR A 161 -14.84 3.20 -3.83
CA THR A 161 -15.34 3.89 -5.03
C THR A 161 -14.47 5.09 -5.37
N ALA A 162 -14.15 5.93 -4.37
CA ALA A 162 -13.29 7.09 -4.58
C ALA A 162 -11.87 6.69 -5.01
N TYR A 163 -11.32 5.64 -4.40
CA TYR A 163 -10.04 5.06 -4.76
C TYR A 163 -10.03 4.53 -6.20
N GLY A 164 -11.03 3.75 -6.59
CA GLY A 164 -11.15 3.22 -7.95
C GLY A 164 -11.17 4.35 -9.00
N ASN A 165 -11.98 5.39 -8.77
CA ASN A 165 -12.02 6.55 -9.67
C ASN A 165 -10.68 7.29 -9.75
N ALA A 166 -10.01 7.48 -8.61
CA ALA A 166 -8.72 8.16 -8.53
C ALA A 166 -7.59 7.37 -9.22
N VAL A 167 -7.59 6.04 -9.11
CA VAL A 167 -6.64 5.16 -9.81
C VAL A 167 -6.87 5.20 -11.31
N THR A 168 -8.12 5.08 -11.78
CA THR A 168 -8.45 5.15 -13.21
C THR A 168 -7.96 6.47 -13.82
N LYS A 169 -8.23 7.61 -13.16
CA LYS A 169 -7.76 8.92 -13.64
C LYS A 169 -6.26 9.11 -13.56
N GLN A 170 -5.60 8.53 -12.55
CA GLN A 170 -4.14 8.52 -12.50
C GLN A 170 -3.55 7.70 -13.65
N GLN A 171 -4.16 6.56 -13.99
CA GLN A 171 -3.71 5.69 -15.06
C GLN A 171 -3.89 6.32 -16.45
N GLU A 172 -5.04 6.95 -16.72
CA GLU A 172 -5.26 7.73 -17.94
C GLU A 172 -4.18 8.82 -18.10
N TYR A 173 -3.85 9.54 -17.02
CA TYR A 173 -2.81 10.55 -17.02
C TYR A 173 -1.42 9.97 -17.29
N ILE A 174 -1.06 8.84 -16.66
CA ILE A 174 0.21 8.15 -16.91
C ILE A 174 0.35 7.74 -18.38
N TYR A 175 -0.70 7.17 -18.98
CA TYR A 175 -0.66 6.78 -20.39
C TYR A 175 -0.53 7.97 -21.31
N PHE A 176 -1.27 9.05 -21.07
CA PHE A 176 -1.08 10.30 -21.81
C PHE A 176 0.37 10.81 -21.71
N ARG A 177 0.95 10.84 -20.50
CA ARG A 177 2.35 11.27 -20.29
C ARG A 177 3.34 10.35 -20.99
N THR A 178 3.06 9.05 -21.01
CA THR A 178 3.87 8.05 -21.70
C THR A 178 3.80 8.24 -23.21
N ASP A 179 2.62 8.48 -23.78
CA ASP A 179 2.45 8.70 -25.23
C ASP A 179 3.17 9.95 -25.72
N VAL A 180 3.09 11.06 -24.97
CA VAL A 180 3.84 12.27 -25.27
C VAL A 180 5.34 11.99 -25.23
N LEU A 181 5.80 11.29 -24.18
CA LEU A 181 7.21 10.95 -24.04
C LEU A 181 7.73 10.06 -25.17
N VAL A 182 7.01 9.00 -25.52
CA VAL A 182 7.41 8.09 -26.59
C VAL A 182 7.52 8.84 -27.92
N ARG A 183 6.57 9.74 -28.24
CA ARG A 183 6.64 10.57 -29.45
C ARG A 183 7.86 11.48 -29.47
N ASP A 184 8.17 12.13 -28.34
CA ASP A 184 9.36 12.98 -28.23
C ASP A 184 10.63 12.14 -28.40
N LEU A 185 10.72 10.96 -27.77
CA LEU A 185 11.89 10.08 -27.90
C LEU A 185 12.03 9.51 -29.31
N GLU A 186 10.95 9.13 -29.98
CA GLU A 186 10.96 8.67 -31.39
C GLU A 186 11.47 9.75 -32.35
N SER A 187 11.30 11.04 -32.00
CA SER A 187 11.83 12.15 -32.81
C SER A 187 13.33 12.37 -32.66
N ILE A 188 13.95 11.81 -31.61
CA ILE A 188 15.34 12.08 -31.22
C ILE A 188 16.22 10.83 -31.33
N ILE A 189 15.70 9.66 -30.94
CA ILE A 189 16.43 8.39 -30.87
C ILE A 189 16.20 7.63 -32.17
N SER A 190 17.28 7.34 -32.89
CA SER A 190 17.22 6.50 -34.08
C SER A 190 16.82 5.08 -33.69
N LYS A 191 16.00 4.41 -34.50
CA LYS A 191 15.47 3.05 -34.19
C LYS A 191 16.56 1.99 -34.01
N ASP A 192 17.74 2.23 -34.55
CA ASP A 192 18.90 1.32 -34.50
C ASP A 192 19.81 1.58 -33.27
N GLU A 193 19.57 2.66 -32.51
CA GLU A 193 20.37 3.06 -31.35
C GLU A 193 19.81 2.40 -30.08
N GLN A 194 20.53 1.41 -29.53
CA GLN A 194 20.23 0.78 -28.24
C GLN A 194 20.62 1.70 -27.08
N SER A 195 19.86 2.78 -26.91
CA SER A 195 20.17 3.82 -25.93
C SER A 195 19.50 3.56 -24.59
N ALA A 196 20.20 3.90 -23.51
CA ALA A 196 19.69 3.74 -22.15
C ALA A 196 18.86 4.96 -21.73
N VAL A 197 17.75 4.72 -21.03
CA VAL A 197 16.80 5.78 -20.62
C VAL A 197 16.71 5.86 -19.09
N GLU A 198 16.88 7.07 -18.56
CA GLU A 198 16.80 7.35 -17.12
C GLU A 198 15.82 8.48 -16.81
N PHE A 199 14.93 8.25 -15.83
CA PHE A 199 14.00 9.26 -15.34
C PHE A 199 14.59 10.09 -14.21
N GLN A 200 14.41 11.41 -14.30
CA GLN A 200 14.60 12.37 -13.20
C GLN A 200 13.30 13.11 -12.95
N GLY A 201 13.07 13.54 -11.70
CA GLY A 201 11.82 14.19 -11.31
C GLY A 201 10.64 13.23 -11.22
N ASN A 202 9.42 13.75 -11.39
CA ASN A 202 8.18 12.97 -11.40
C ASN A 202 7.05 13.73 -12.12
N ILE A 203 6.06 13.00 -12.64
CA ILE A 203 4.90 13.58 -13.34
C ILE A 203 3.81 14.12 -12.39
N GLY A 204 3.94 13.90 -11.08
CA GLY A 204 2.93 14.23 -10.08
C GLY A 204 1.63 13.42 -10.16
N TYR A 205 0.59 13.93 -9.51
CA TYR A 205 -0.77 13.36 -9.55
C TYR A 205 -1.62 14.03 -10.62
N ALA A 206 -2.50 13.26 -11.25
CA ALA A 206 -3.54 13.80 -12.11
C ALA A 206 -4.43 14.77 -11.31
N ARG A 207 -4.93 15.83 -11.97
CA ARG A 207 -5.78 16.85 -11.33
C ARG A 207 -7.00 16.25 -10.62
N ALA A 208 -7.61 15.23 -11.21
CA ALA A 208 -8.75 14.51 -10.63
C ALA A 208 -8.37 13.58 -9.46
N THR A 209 -7.11 13.17 -9.36
CA THR A 209 -6.58 12.28 -8.30
C THR A 209 -6.12 13.07 -7.07
N LYS A 210 -5.67 14.33 -7.26
CA LYS A 210 -5.22 15.22 -6.17
C LYS A 210 -6.22 15.32 -5.00
N PRO A 211 -7.54 15.48 -5.19
CA PRO A 211 -8.51 15.53 -4.09
C PRO A 211 -8.53 14.26 -3.24
N PHE A 212 -8.44 13.07 -3.86
CA PHE A 212 -8.40 11.81 -3.12
C PHE A 212 -7.15 11.72 -2.25
N VAL A 213 -5.99 12.04 -2.82
CA VAL A 213 -4.70 12.04 -2.10
C VAL A 213 -4.68 13.10 -1.00
N TYR A 214 -5.31 14.24 -1.22
CA TYR A 214 -5.45 15.29 -0.22
C TYR A 214 -6.39 14.88 0.92
N TYR A 215 -7.53 14.26 0.62
CA TYR A 215 -8.48 13.87 1.67
C TYR A 215 -7.93 12.70 2.51
N TYR A 216 -7.37 11.67 1.86
CA TYR A 216 -6.89 10.46 2.53
C TYR A 216 -5.39 10.50 2.89
N GLN A 217 -4.67 11.57 2.56
CA GLN A 217 -3.29 11.85 2.99
C GLN A 217 -2.35 10.63 2.85
N ASN A 218 -1.87 10.06 3.96
CA ASN A 218 -0.85 9.01 3.99
C ASN A 218 -1.30 7.75 3.23
N ILE A 219 -2.49 7.22 3.53
CA ILE A 219 -2.99 6.04 2.84
C ILE A 219 -3.27 6.34 1.36
N GLY A 220 -3.73 7.56 1.05
CA GLY A 220 -3.95 7.99 -0.33
C GLY A 220 -2.66 8.00 -1.16
N ARG A 221 -1.56 8.55 -0.61
CA ARG A 221 -0.24 8.60 -1.26
C ARG A 221 0.40 7.22 -1.42
N ARG A 222 0.16 6.31 -0.48
CA ARG A 222 0.73 4.94 -0.52
C ARG A 222 -0.06 4.01 -1.44
N LEU A 223 -1.37 4.21 -1.57
CA LEU A 223 -2.20 3.42 -2.47
C LEU A 223 -2.08 3.83 -3.94
N ILE A 224 -1.90 5.13 -4.20
CA ILE A 224 -1.73 5.65 -5.55
C ILE A 224 -0.29 6.14 -5.67
N PRO A 225 0.64 5.29 -6.12
CA PRO A 225 2.02 5.71 -6.27
C PRO A 225 2.20 6.53 -7.55
N VAL A 226 3.13 7.49 -7.51
CA VAL A 226 3.52 8.28 -8.69
C VAL A 226 4.52 7.46 -9.51
N LEU A 227 4.01 6.75 -10.51
CA LEU A 227 4.80 6.13 -11.58
C LEU A 227 5.48 7.19 -12.45
N MET A 228 6.47 6.80 -13.26
CA MET A 228 7.32 7.74 -14.01
C MET A 228 8.01 8.74 -13.06
N SER A 229 8.79 8.19 -12.13
CA SER A 229 9.71 8.86 -11.21
C SER A 229 11.08 8.18 -11.18
N GLY A 230 12.16 8.90 -10.88
CA GLY A 230 13.51 8.32 -10.90
C GLY A 230 13.81 7.25 -9.83
N ASN A 231 12.95 7.09 -8.81
CA ASN A 231 13.32 6.40 -7.57
C ASN A 231 12.60 5.06 -7.33
N TRP A 232 11.91 4.49 -8.32
CA TRP A 232 11.13 3.26 -8.11
C TRP A 232 11.28 2.23 -9.22
N VAL A 233 11.45 0.95 -8.85
CA VAL A 233 11.69 -0.18 -9.75
C VAL A 233 10.61 -0.34 -10.84
N PHE A 234 9.35 -0.03 -10.52
CA PHE A 234 8.24 -0.14 -11.49
C PHE A 234 8.00 1.15 -12.29
N THR A 235 8.88 2.14 -12.17
CA THR A 235 8.71 3.45 -12.81
C THR A 235 8.63 3.37 -14.34
N TYR A 236 9.37 2.44 -14.93
CA TYR A 236 9.45 2.21 -16.37
C TYR A 236 8.33 1.32 -16.90
N GLN A 237 7.48 0.76 -16.04
CA GLN A 237 6.43 -0.18 -16.44
C GLN A 237 5.45 0.40 -17.49
N PRO A 238 5.06 1.68 -17.44
CA PRO A 238 4.26 2.29 -18.52
C PRO A 238 4.95 2.26 -19.88
N LEU A 239 6.27 2.52 -19.93
CA LEU A 239 7.07 2.46 -21.15
C LEU A 239 7.24 1.02 -21.64
N LEU A 240 7.54 0.08 -20.74
CA LEU A 240 7.70 -1.35 -21.06
C LEU A 240 6.43 -1.97 -21.63
N ASN A 241 5.26 -1.54 -21.15
CA ASN A 241 3.97 -2.00 -21.65
C ASN A 241 3.58 -1.34 -22.99
N HIS A 242 4.25 -0.26 -23.37
CA HIS A 242 4.05 0.39 -24.66
C HIS A 242 4.80 -0.41 -25.73
N ARG A 243 4.07 -1.19 -26.54
CA ARG A 243 4.58 -2.24 -27.45
C ARG A 243 5.56 -1.78 -28.55
N LYS A 244 6.00 -0.52 -28.57
CA LYS A 244 6.74 0.09 -29.68
C LYS A 244 8.15 0.57 -29.35
N VAL A 245 8.63 0.36 -28.13
CA VAL A 245 9.81 1.08 -27.65
C VAL A 245 11.08 0.20 -27.71
N PRO A 246 12.08 0.50 -28.58
CA PRO A 246 13.27 -0.33 -28.78
C PRO A 246 14.47 0.18 -27.97
N TYR A 247 14.31 0.49 -26.68
CA TYR A 247 15.42 1.01 -25.87
C TYR A 247 16.12 -0.10 -25.10
N GLY A 248 17.46 -0.16 -25.23
CA GLY A 248 18.31 -1.29 -24.83
C GLY A 248 18.47 -1.51 -23.33
N GLY A 249 18.05 -0.55 -22.50
CA GLY A 249 18.05 -0.68 -21.04
C GLY A 249 17.43 0.52 -20.30
N TYR A 250 16.81 0.24 -19.15
CA TYR A 250 16.24 1.25 -18.25
C TYR A 250 16.99 1.21 -16.91
N GLY A 251 17.29 2.36 -16.31
CA GLY A 251 17.90 2.37 -14.97
C GLY A 251 19.38 1.96 -14.92
N SER A 252 20.12 2.08 -16.04
CA SER A 252 21.53 1.68 -16.06
C SER A 252 22.39 2.58 -15.15
N SER A 253 23.31 1.98 -14.41
CA SER A 253 24.23 2.70 -13.51
C SER A 253 25.10 3.72 -14.24
N GLU A 254 25.32 3.53 -15.55
CA GLU A 254 26.07 4.44 -16.42
C GLU A 254 25.34 5.77 -16.66
N CYS A 255 24.01 5.79 -16.53
CA CYS A 255 23.19 6.98 -16.67
C CYS A 255 22.81 7.64 -15.33
N GLN A 256 23.21 7.03 -14.20
CA GLN A 256 22.91 7.55 -12.87
C GLN A 256 23.83 8.72 -12.52
N ASN A 257 23.23 9.87 -12.18
CA ASN A 257 23.83 11.20 -12.00
C ASN A 257 24.15 11.90 -13.33
N LYS A 258 23.40 12.98 -13.61
CA LYS A 258 23.57 13.83 -14.79
C LYS A 258 25.05 14.21 -14.98
N PRO A 259 25.74 13.69 -16.00
CA PRO A 259 27.11 14.10 -16.27
C PRO A 259 27.12 15.60 -16.56
N ALA A 260 28.14 16.33 -16.08
CA ALA A 260 28.23 17.78 -16.26
C ALA A 260 28.21 18.23 -17.75
N GLN A 261 28.41 17.30 -18.68
CA GLN A 261 28.44 17.49 -20.13
C GLN A 261 27.15 17.03 -20.85
N SER A 262 25.99 17.04 -20.19
CA SER A 262 24.74 16.67 -20.85
C SER A 262 24.24 17.78 -21.80
N THR A 263 23.91 17.45 -23.04
CA THR A 263 23.32 18.39 -24.01
C THR A 263 21.80 18.33 -23.96
N LEU A 264 21.12 19.47 -23.93
CA LEU A 264 19.66 19.53 -24.02
C LEU A 264 19.24 19.29 -25.47
N LEU A 265 18.42 18.27 -25.70
CA LEU A 265 17.93 17.92 -27.04
C LEU A 265 16.50 18.42 -27.27
N LEU A 266 15.65 18.32 -26.25
CA LEU A 266 14.27 18.75 -26.33
C LEU A 266 13.81 19.31 -25.00
N SER A 267 13.05 20.39 -25.04
CA SER A 267 12.40 20.98 -23.87
C SER A 267 10.97 21.36 -24.24
N ASN A 268 10.01 20.81 -23.50
CA ASN A 268 8.61 21.16 -23.64
C ASN A 268 7.94 21.35 -22.27
N HIS A 269 6.63 21.58 -22.27
CA HIS A 269 5.85 21.81 -21.05
C HIS A 269 5.89 20.61 -20.08
N TYR A 270 6.02 19.38 -20.59
CA TYR A 270 5.94 18.16 -19.81
C TYR A 270 7.31 17.63 -19.38
N GLN A 271 8.36 17.87 -20.16
CA GLN A 271 9.67 17.26 -19.90
C GLN A 271 10.82 18.00 -20.59
N ASP A 272 12.02 17.76 -20.06
CA ASP A 272 13.28 18.05 -20.74
C ASP A 272 14.03 16.74 -21.02
N ILE A 273 14.59 16.60 -22.21
CA ILE A 273 15.37 15.44 -22.63
C ILE A 273 16.81 15.90 -22.85
N TYR A 274 17.73 15.32 -22.10
CA TYR A 274 19.17 15.53 -22.23
C TYR A 274 19.85 14.27 -22.77
N LYS A 275 20.90 14.43 -23.57
CA LYS A 275 21.80 13.34 -23.98
C LYS A 275 23.15 13.49 -23.31
N ALA A 276 23.70 12.38 -22.82
CA ALA A 276 25.04 12.28 -22.29
C ALA A 276 25.67 10.96 -22.78
N GLY A 277 26.48 11.03 -23.84
CA GLY A 277 26.98 9.81 -24.51
C GLY A 277 25.83 8.97 -25.08
N SER A 278 25.73 7.71 -24.67
CA SER A 278 24.67 6.76 -25.03
C SER A 278 23.42 6.82 -24.12
N CYS A 279 23.43 7.71 -23.12
CA CYS A 279 22.34 7.87 -22.14
C CYS A 279 21.39 9.02 -22.50
N TYR A 280 20.09 8.78 -22.36
CA TYR A 280 19.04 9.79 -22.43
C TYR A 280 18.44 10.00 -21.05
N ILE A 281 18.60 11.22 -20.53
CA ILE A 281 18.11 11.63 -19.22
C ILE A 281 16.85 12.47 -19.42
N ILE A 282 15.73 11.97 -18.91
CA ILE A 282 14.42 12.62 -19.04
C ILE A 282 14.06 13.25 -17.71
N ASN A 283 14.06 14.59 -17.67
CA ASN A 283 13.58 15.34 -16.53
C ASN A 283 12.06 15.58 -16.66
N LEU A 284 11.28 14.81 -15.91
CA LEU A 284 9.82 14.87 -15.89
C LEU A 284 9.34 16.04 -15.04
N LYS A 285 8.51 16.90 -15.63
CA LYS A 285 7.89 18.05 -14.96
C LYS A 285 6.48 17.69 -14.48
N ASP A 286 6.16 18.06 -13.24
CA ASP A 286 4.79 18.17 -12.75
C ASP A 286 4.28 19.57 -13.13
N PRO A 287 3.46 19.71 -14.19
CA PRO A 287 2.91 21.00 -14.57
C PRO A 287 2.02 21.51 -13.44
N LYS A 288 2.48 22.56 -12.77
CA LYS A 288 1.65 23.28 -11.80
C LYS A 288 0.45 23.87 -12.56
N PRO A 289 -0.75 23.81 -11.98
CA PRO A 289 -1.97 24.30 -12.62
C PRO A 289 -1.90 25.80 -12.93
#